data_AF-A0A958QQI6-F1
#
_entry.id   AF-A0A958QQI6-F1
#
_cell.length_a   1.000
_cell.length_b   1.000
_cell.length_c   1.000
_cell.angle_alpha   90.00
_cell.angle_beta   90.00
_cell.angle_gamma   90.00
#
_symmetry.space_group_name_H-M   'P 1'
#
loop_
_entity.id
_entity.type
_entity.pdbx_description
1 polymer ?
#
loop_
_entity_poly.entity_id
_entity_poly.type
_entity_poly.pdbx_seq_one_letter_code
_entity_poly.pdbx_strand_id
1 'polypeptide(L)'
;MSSRIERESLTFSFSFDAGLLRFSFSRSPNEIHGVAIECRDLNGKHLGSFRLHDVGFGATQDFALEFQGLRARPSGALTTKADPFPELRRLHEALTAAIEAGVKVTSDLHDNVDTAICRITDALAPQLKQSDWEKMFSSTMIHPGILHLRGTSPLLSAYALMRFQEHYESPKFAGRIFSRKTFRSYYAGEKEHGGFSYYADWAGFNFRSDTVFSLQRNPRWNLEPAERAVLKALQKPGERFYVIGTYRDTQEIENLHHEACHGLYFVDGEYRRSVQAVLREVDLKPMKKFLRAMNYTNQVLDDECHAYLADGVDNLADSGVDLRSVGITDLRSYRVAERKLRKLFEQFFAEQKVRD
;
A
#
# COMPACT_ATOMS: atom_id res chain seq x y z
N MET A 1 -9.06 32.36 47.33
CA MET A 1 -8.13 32.59 46.21
C MET A 1 -8.31 31.45 45.22
N SER A 2 -9.05 31.69 44.14
CA SER A 2 -9.20 30.75 43.03
C SER A 2 -8.13 31.12 42.01
N SER A 3 -7.11 30.27 41.87
CA SER A 3 -6.11 30.42 40.82
C SER A 3 -6.74 30.01 39.50
N ARG A 4 -6.87 30.99 38.61
CA ARG A 4 -7.24 30.80 37.21
C ARG A 4 -6.03 30.15 36.54
N ILE A 5 -6.11 28.86 36.24
CA ILE A 5 -5.14 28.17 35.38
C ILE A 5 -5.35 28.75 33.98
N GLU A 6 -4.47 29.64 33.55
CA GLU A 6 -4.39 30.04 32.14
C GLU A 6 -3.90 28.82 31.35
N ARG A 7 -4.75 28.33 30.44
CA ARG A 7 -4.38 27.26 29.52
C ARG A 7 -3.46 27.86 28.47
N GLU A 8 -2.19 27.48 28.53
CA GLU A 8 -1.24 27.77 27.46
C GLU A 8 -1.62 26.96 26.21
N SER A 9 -1.78 27.65 25.08
CA SER A 9 -2.14 27.05 23.80
C SER A 9 -0.93 27.12 22.86
N LEU A 10 -0.38 25.96 22.47
CA LEU A 10 0.35 25.88 21.21
C LEU A 10 -0.66 26.11 20.08
N THR A 11 -0.51 27.21 19.35
CA THR A 11 -1.38 27.53 18.22
C THR A 11 -0.71 27.10 16.94
N PHE A 12 -1.41 26.26 16.18
CA PHE A 12 -0.97 25.75 14.90
C PHE A 12 -1.68 26.55 13.83
N SER A 13 -0.93 27.17 12.95
CA SER A 13 -1.50 27.81 11.77
C SER A 13 -0.71 27.31 10.57
N PHE A 14 -1.43 26.67 9.66
CA PHE A 14 -1.00 26.39 8.30
C PHE A 14 -1.46 27.60 7.48
N SER A 15 -0.60 28.07 6.58
CA SER A 15 -1.04 28.88 5.47
C SER A 15 -0.37 28.31 4.23
N PHE A 16 -1.17 28.12 3.19
CA PHE A 16 -0.71 27.59 1.93
C PHE A 16 -0.49 28.80 1.01
N ASP A 17 0.76 29.29 0.95
CA ASP A 17 1.11 30.37 0.03
C ASP A 17 2.39 29.99 -0.73
N ALA A 18 2.34 30.15 -2.05
CA ALA A 18 3.45 29.88 -2.98
C ALA A 18 4.14 28.49 -2.89
N GLY A 19 3.43 27.43 -2.49
CA GLY A 19 3.97 26.05 -2.56
C GLY A 19 5.03 25.73 -1.51
N LEU A 20 5.02 26.43 -0.38
CA LEU A 20 5.97 26.22 0.72
C LEU A 20 5.21 25.80 2.00
N LEU A 21 5.44 24.57 2.48
CA LEU A 21 4.95 24.12 3.79
C LEU A 21 5.94 24.59 4.87
N ARG A 22 5.62 25.65 5.62
CA ARG A 22 6.45 26.13 6.74
C ARG A 22 6.00 25.51 8.05
N PHE A 23 6.95 24.86 8.73
CA PHE A 23 6.83 24.49 10.13
C PHE A 23 7.50 25.60 10.96
N SER A 24 6.78 26.20 11.90
CA SER A 24 7.34 27.20 12.81
C SER A 24 7.22 26.69 14.23
N PHE A 25 8.33 26.67 14.94
CA PHE A 25 8.40 26.25 16.34
C PHE A 25 8.74 27.49 17.17
N SER A 26 7.95 27.78 18.20
CA SER A 26 8.38 28.72 19.25
C SER A 26 8.30 28.03 20.59
N ARG A 27 9.46 27.92 21.24
CA ARG A 27 9.64 27.34 22.56
C ARG A 27 9.24 28.37 23.63
N SER A 28 8.39 27.97 24.57
CA SER A 28 8.35 28.54 25.93
C SER A 28 8.87 27.46 26.89
N PRO A 29 9.52 27.81 28.02
CA PRO A 29 10.36 26.87 28.78
C PRO A 29 9.67 25.73 29.54
N ASN A 30 8.35 25.55 29.46
CA ASN A 30 7.61 24.60 30.30
C ASN A 30 6.91 23.48 29.50
N GLU A 31 6.77 22.33 30.16
CA GLU A 31 6.41 21.00 29.66
C GLU A 31 5.33 20.97 28.55
N ILE A 32 5.70 20.40 27.40
CA ILE A 32 4.76 20.16 26.29
C ILE A 32 3.94 18.90 26.61
N HIS A 33 2.71 19.08 27.08
CA HIS A 33 1.75 17.98 27.27
C HIS A 33 1.06 17.52 25.97
N GLY A 34 1.40 18.13 24.83
CA GLY A 34 1.03 17.61 23.52
C GLY A 34 1.27 18.54 22.33
N VAL A 35 1.19 17.98 21.11
CA VAL A 35 1.33 18.68 19.83
C VAL A 35 0.04 18.54 19.03
N ALA A 36 -0.64 19.64 18.70
CA ALA A 36 -1.90 19.64 17.94
C ALA A 36 -1.67 19.90 16.45
N ILE A 37 -1.59 18.89 15.59
CA ILE A 37 -1.48 19.11 14.14
C ILE A 37 -2.85 19.51 13.58
N GLU A 38 -2.98 20.74 13.08
CA GLU A 38 -4.16 21.18 12.32
C GLU A 38 -3.97 20.96 10.80
N CYS A 39 -4.91 20.27 10.18
CA CYS A 39 -4.90 19.99 8.74
C CYS A 39 -5.86 20.95 8.00
N ARG A 40 -5.25 21.89 7.27
CA ARG A 40 -5.83 22.86 6.30
C ARG A 40 -6.10 22.31 4.90
N ASP A 41 -7.22 22.62 4.23
CA ASP A 41 -7.24 22.55 2.75
C ASP A 41 -6.54 23.77 2.11
N LEU A 42 -6.41 23.80 0.77
CA LEU A 42 -5.77 24.90 0.03
C LEU A 42 -6.48 26.26 0.20
N ASN A 43 -7.74 26.26 0.66
CA ASN A 43 -8.52 27.46 0.92
C ASN A 43 -8.55 27.82 2.42
N GLY A 44 -7.78 27.12 3.25
CA GLY A 44 -7.72 27.32 4.70
C GLY A 44 -8.91 26.72 5.48
N LYS A 45 -9.76 25.90 4.85
CA LYS A 45 -10.89 25.24 5.50
C LYS A 45 -10.42 24.03 6.32
N HIS A 46 -10.74 24.02 7.60
CA HIS A 46 -10.34 22.97 8.54
C HIS A 46 -10.82 21.57 8.10
N LEU A 47 -9.87 20.65 7.92
CA LEU A 47 -10.08 19.25 7.57
C LEU A 47 -10.03 18.33 8.78
N GLY A 48 -9.36 18.73 9.85
CA GLY A 48 -9.24 17.99 11.10
C GLY A 48 -8.02 18.38 11.91
N SER A 49 -8.01 18.01 13.17
CA SER A 49 -6.90 18.23 14.10
C SER A 49 -6.55 16.95 14.84
N PHE A 50 -5.26 16.75 15.10
CA PHE A 50 -4.74 15.62 15.85
C PHE A 50 -3.89 16.12 16.99
N ARG A 51 -4.12 15.66 18.21
CA ARG A 51 -3.22 15.91 19.32
C ARG A 51 -2.38 14.68 19.60
N LEU A 52 -1.08 14.86 19.57
CA LEU A 52 -0.12 13.94 20.16
C LEU A 52 -0.08 14.21 21.65
N HIS A 53 -0.43 13.24 22.49
CA HIS A 53 -0.30 13.31 23.95
C HIS A 53 0.86 12.45 24.43
N ASP A 54 1.40 12.75 25.62
CA ASP A 54 2.47 11.99 26.26
C ASP A 54 3.73 11.83 25.39
N VAL A 55 4.17 12.92 24.76
CA VAL A 55 5.48 12.96 24.11
C VAL A 55 6.55 13.02 25.20
N GLY A 56 6.92 11.86 25.75
CA GLY A 56 7.98 11.73 26.74
C GLY A 56 9.33 12.09 26.12
N PHE A 57 9.71 13.37 26.17
CA PHE A 57 11.06 13.80 25.82
C PHE A 57 12.01 13.42 26.96
N GLY A 58 12.45 12.16 26.99
CA GLY A 58 13.63 11.78 27.75
C GLY A 58 14.84 12.53 27.20
N ALA A 59 15.37 13.48 27.98
CA ALA A 59 16.59 14.24 27.74
C ALA A 59 16.84 14.66 26.28
N THR A 60 16.31 15.84 25.91
CA THR A 60 16.79 16.72 24.82
C THR A 60 17.56 16.04 23.69
N GLN A 61 16.83 15.49 22.72
CA GLN A 61 17.26 15.56 21.33
C GLN A 61 16.44 16.64 20.65
N ASP A 62 17.10 17.72 20.25
CA ASP A 62 16.51 18.76 19.42
C ASP A 62 16.12 18.14 18.07
N PHE A 63 14.83 17.89 17.83
CA PHE A 63 14.33 17.76 16.47
C PHE A 63 14.01 19.14 15.93
N ALA A 64 15.06 19.88 15.59
CA ALA A 64 14.94 21.03 14.72
C ALA A 64 14.83 20.52 13.28
N LEU A 65 13.63 20.55 12.69
CA LEU A 65 13.48 20.54 11.24
C LEU A 65 13.82 21.95 10.73
N GLU A 66 15.11 22.28 10.78
CA GLU A 66 15.68 23.52 10.25
C GLU A 66 16.29 23.23 8.87
N PHE A 67 15.66 23.72 7.80
CA PHE A 67 16.16 23.53 6.44
C PHE A 67 17.09 24.68 6.05
N GLN A 68 18.40 24.51 6.29
CA GLN A 68 19.46 25.18 5.53
C GLN A 68 20.56 24.18 5.16
N GLY A 69 20.85 24.06 3.85
CA GLY A 69 22.11 23.53 3.32
C GLY A 69 22.47 22.08 3.65
N LEU A 70 21.96 21.12 2.86
CA LEU A 70 22.40 19.71 2.91
C LEU A 70 23.85 19.56 2.38
N ARG A 71 24.79 19.34 3.31
CA ARG A 71 25.91 18.40 3.12
C ARG A 71 25.84 17.30 4.17
N ALA A 72 24.88 16.40 3.98
CA ALA A 72 25.00 15.03 4.45
C ALA A 72 24.76 14.15 3.23
N ARG A 73 25.80 13.41 2.80
CA ARG A 73 25.67 12.38 1.77
C ARG A 73 24.97 11.19 2.40
N PRO A 74 23.80 10.75 1.90
CA PRO A 74 23.35 9.39 2.14
C PRO A 74 24.32 8.45 1.42
N SER A 75 24.75 7.38 2.08
CA SER A 75 25.39 6.24 1.42
C SER A 75 24.35 5.58 0.52
N GLY A 76 24.29 6.02 -0.73
CA GLY A 76 23.29 5.63 -1.72
C GLY A 76 22.77 6.86 -2.45
N ALA A 77 23.26 7.08 -3.67
CA ALA A 77 22.78 8.16 -4.52
C ALA A 77 21.32 7.89 -4.94
N LEU A 78 20.36 8.34 -4.14
CA LEU A 78 18.95 8.36 -4.50
C LEU A 78 18.73 9.48 -5.51
N THR A 79 18.57 9.09 -6.77
CA THR A 79 18.24 10.01 -7.86
C THR A 79 16.89 10.67 -7.61
N THR A 80 16.89 12.00 -7.70
CA THR A 80 15.76 12.89 -7.46
C THR A 80 14.73 12.80 -8.59
N LYS A 81 13.85 11.79 -8.57
CA LYS A 81 12.52 11.97 -9.16
C LYS A 81 11.60 12.56 -8.09
N ALA A 82 11.00 13.69 -8.42
CA ALA A 82 10.19 14.51 -7.51
C ALA A 82 8.99 13.71 -7.01
N ASP A 83 8.93 13.47 -5.70
CA ASP A 83 7.67 13.17 -5.02
C ASP A 83 6.79 14.42 -5.15
N PRO A 84 5.56 14.34 -5.69
CA PRO A 84 4.71 15.51 -5.81
C PRO A 84 4.19 16.00 -4.45
N PHE A 85 4.21 15.16 -3.40
CA PHE A 85 3.78 15.51 -2.04
C PHE A 85 4.69 14.90 -0.98
N PRO A 86 5.97 15.33 -0.90
CA PRO A 86 6.87 14.88 0.16
C PRO A 86 6.29 15.17 1.56
N GLU A 87 5.36 16.11 1.69
CA GLU A 87 4.67 16.46 2.91
C GLU A 87 3.74 15.35 3.43
N LEU A 88 2.96 14.72 2.54
CA LEU A 88 2.08 13.61 2.92
C LEU A 88 2.90 12.42 3.42
N ARG A 89 4.01 12.16 2.73
CA ARG A 89 4.96 11.14 3.13
C ARG A 89 5.59 11.45 4.48
N ARG A 90 6.11 12.68 4.66
CA ARG A 90 6.71 13.12 5.93
C ARG A 90 5.71 13.06 7.08
N LEU A 91 4.44 13.39 6.82
CA LEU A 91 3.37 13.28 7.81
C LEU A 91 3.15 11.81 8.21
N HIS A 92 3.06 10.91 7.23
CA HIS A 92 2.96 9.47 7.49
C HIS A 92 4.15 8.98 8.32
N GLU A 93 5.38 9.25 7.86
CA GLU A 93 6.62 8.86 8.56
C GLU A 93 6.67 9.40 10.00
N ALA A 94 6.30 10.67 10.20
CA ALA A 94 6.26 11.28 11.53
C ALA A 94 5.19 10.65 12.45
N LEU A 95 4.01 10.35 11.91
CA LEU A 95 2.93 9.72 12.67
C LEU A 95 3.28 8.26 13.02
N THR A 96 3.84 7.50 12.08
CA THR A 96 4.32 6.12 12.32
C THR A 96 5.38 6.10 13.42
N ALA A 97 6.42 6.95 13.31
CA ALA A 97 7.48 7.01 14.30
C ALA A 97 6.96 7.40 15.70
N ALA A 98 5.96 8.27 15.78
CA ALA A 98 5.33 8.63 17.04
C ALA A 98 4.64 7.42 17.69
N ILE A 99 3.87 6.62 16.94
CA ILE A 99 3.21 5.41 17.45
C ILE A 99 4.23 4.38 17.94
N GLU A 100 5.29 4.14 17.16
CA GLU A 100 6.36 3.20 17.51
C GLU A 100 7.06 3.61 18.81
N ALA A 101 7.18 4.91 19.06
CA ALA A 101 7.68 5.47 20.31
C ALA A 101 6.66 5.42 21.48
N GLY A 102 5.49 4.82 21.29
CA GLY A 102 4.43 4.73 22.30
C GLY A 102 3.61 6.02 22.47
N VAL A 103 3.76 7.00 21.56
CA VAL A 103 3.00 8.24 21.60
C VAL A 103 1.55 7.95 21.23
N LYS A 104 0.63 8.35 22.11
CA LYS A 104 -0.79 8.23 21.81
C LYS A 104 -1.22 9.35 20.88
N VAL A 105 -1.44 9.01 19.61
CA VAL A 105 -2.07 9.91 18.65
C VAL A 105 -3.57 9.90 18.89
N THR A 106 -4.11 11.00 19.40
CA THR A 106 -5.56 11.17 19.50
C THR A 106 -6.02 12.15 18.44
N SER A 107 -6.97 11.72 17.61
CA SER A 107 -7.74 12.65 16.81
C SER A 107 -8.92 13.16 17.62
N ASP A 108 -9.36 14.39 17.35
CA ASP A 108 -10.66 14.87 17.84
C ASP A 108 -11.84 14.07 17.24
N LEU A 109 -11.53 13.08 16.38
CA LEU A 109 -12.46 12.24 15.63
C LEU A 109 -12.57 10.81 16.18
N HIS A 110 -11.86 10.47 17.27
CA HIS A 110 -11.74 9.10 17.81
C HIS A 110 -11.18 8.04 16.84
N ASP A 111 -10.60 8.47 15.72
CA ASP A 111 -9.98 7.59 14.73
C ASP A 111 -8.59 7.11 15.18
N ASN A 112 -8.22 5.89 14.76
CA ASN A 112 -6.82 5.47 14.75
C ASN A 112 -6.02 6.21 13.67
N VAL A 113 -4.68 6.12 13.73
CA VAL A 113 -3.79 6.88 12.84
C VAL A 113 -3.98 6.52 11.37
N ASP A 114 -4.16 5.26 11.04
CA ASP A 114 -4.35 4.85 9.64
C ASP A 114 -5.63 5.44 9.05
N THR A 115 -6.70 5.50 9.86
CA THR A 115 -7.96 6.13 9.47
C THR A 115 -7.79 7.64 9.29
N ALA A 116 -7.03 8.30 10.17
CA ALA A 116 -6.68 9.71 10.04
C ALA A 116 -5.92 10.00 8.74
N ILE A 117 -4.89 9.21 8.45
CA ILE A 117 -4.06 9.33 7.25
C ILE A 117 -4.91 9.11 5.99
N CYS A 118 -5.81 8.12 6.01
CA CYS A 118 -6.70 7.88 4.88
C CYS A 118 -7.66 9.04 4.63
N ARG A 119 -8.19 9.68 5.68
CA ARG A 119 -9.03 10.89 5.56
C ARG A 119 -8.26 12.07 4.96
N ILE A 120 -7.03 12.29 5.39
CA ILE A 120 -6.16 13.34 4.83
C ILE A 120 -5.89 13.06 3.34
N THR A 121 -5.58 11.80 3.01
CA THR A 121 -5.37 11.37 1.63
C THR A 121 -6.62 11.60 0.78
N ASP A 122 -7.81 11.24 1.26
CA ASP A 122 -9.10 11.49 0.59
C ASP A 122 -9.37 12.98 0.36
N ALA A 123 -8.89 13.86 1.25
CA ALA A 123 -9.08 15.29 1.12
C ALA A 123 -8.09 15.91 0.11
N LEU A 124 -6.85 15.43 0.06
CA LEU A 124 -5.78 15.99 -0.78
C LEU A 124 -5.76 15.42 -2.19
N ALA A 125 -5.97 14.11 -2.35
CA ALA A 125 -5.88 13.41 -3.64
C ALA A 125 -6.79 14.00 -4.75
N PRO A 126 -8.04 14.42 -4.47
CA PRO A 126 -8.90 15.07 -5.47
C PRO A 126 -8.41 16.46 -5.92
N GLN A 127 -7.53 17.11 -5.15
CA GLN A 127 -6.99 18.43 -5.46
C GLN A 127 -5.83 18.37 -6.47
N LEU A 128 -5.32 17.16 -6.74
CA LEU A 128 -4.21 16.95 -7.66
C LEU A 128 -4.66 17.08 -9.11
N LYS A 129 -3.86 17.77 -9.91
CA LYS A 129 -4.13 17.87 -11.35
C LYS A 129 -3.76 16.56 -12.03
N GLN A 130 -4.35 16.33 -13.21
CA GLN A 130 -4.03 15.16 -14.02
C GLN A 130 -2.51 15.03 -14.27
N SER A 131 -1.81 16.13 -14.52
CA SER A 131 -0.36 16.17 -14.74
C SER A 131 0.45 15.75 -13.52
N ASP A 132 -0.08 15.92 -12.31
CA ASP A 132 0.62 15.54 -11.08
C ASP A 132 0.54 14.02 -10.93
N TRP A 133 -0.66 13.45 -11.11
CA TRP A 133 -0.88 12.01 -11.14
C TRP A 133 -0.07 11.29 -12.23
N GLU A 134 0.04 11.87 -13.42
CA GLU A 134 0.81 11.27 -14.51
C GLU A 134 2.31 11.15 -14.22
N LYS A 135 2.87 12.07 -13.41
CA LYS A 135 4.27 12.00 -12.98
C LYS A 135 4.51 10.94 -11.89
N MET A 136 3.45 10.52 -11.20
CA MET A 136 3.55 9.57 -10.09
C MET A 136 3.77 8.13 -10.54
N PHE A 137 3.31 7.79 -11.74
CA PHE A 137 3.28 6.40 -12.20
C PHE A 137 4.21 6.20 -13.38
N SER A 138 4.96 5.09 -13.32
CA SER A 138 5.72 4.58 -14.45
C SER A 138 5.60 3.06 -14.48
N SER A 139 5.52 2.47 -15.67
CA SER A 139 5.53 1.01 -15.79
C SER A 139 6.77 0.52 -16.53
N THR A 140 7.20 -0.69 -16.17
CA THR A 140 8.25 -1.45 -16.85
C THR A 140 7.79 -2.88 -17.00
N MET A 141 8.02 -3.48 -18.17
CA MET A 141 7.78 -4.91 -18.36
C MET A 141 8.90 -5.70 -17.70
N ILE A 142 8.56 -6.58 -16.75
CA ILE A 142 9.54 -7.39 -16.01
C ILE A 142 9.64 -8.82 -16.55
N HIS A 143 8.64 -9.24 -17.31
CA HIS A 143 8.54 -10.48 -18.07
C HIS A 143 7.53 -10.25 -19.20
N PRO A 144 7.60 -10.94 -20.36
CA PRO A 144 6.56 -10.85 -21.37
C PRO A 144 5.16 -11.06 -20.78
N GLY A 145 4.32 -10.04 -20.94
CA GLY A 145 2.96 -10.00 -20.38
C GLY A 145 2.86 -9.58 -18.89
N ILE A 146 3.95 -9.33 -18.17
CA ILE A 146 3.91 -8.88 -16.77
C ILE A 146 4.51 -7.48 -16.64
N LEU A 147 3.68 -6.53 -16.24
CA LEU A 147 4.05 -5.13 -16.02
C LEU A 147 4.24 -4.85 -14.52
N HIS A 148 5.36 -4.25 -14.17
CA HIS A 148 5.57 -3.63 -12.88
C HIS A 148 5.24 -2.14 -12.95
N LEU A 149 4.14 -1.73 -12.32
CA LEU A 149 3.71 -0.36 -12.18
C LEU A 149 4.25 0.23 -10.87
N ARG A 150 5.12 1.23 -10.97
CA ARG A 150 5.75 1.90 -9.85
C ARG A 150 5.11 3.25 -9.59
N GLY A 151 4.63 3.44 -8.36
CA GLY A 151 4.18 4.69 -7.79
C GLY A 151 5.26 5.40 -6.95
N THR A 152 5.19 6.72 -6.83
CA THR A 152 6.15 7.49 -6.03
C THR A 152 5.79 7.62 -4.55
N SER A 153 4.54 7.32 -4.17
CA SER A 153 3.99 7.46 -2.81
C SER A 153 3.06 6.28 -2.48
N PRO A 154 3.20 5.61 -1.32
CA PRO A 154 2.37 4.46 -0.94
C PRO A 154 0.87 4.81 -0.88
N LEU A 155 0.52 5.82 -0.09
CA LEU A 155 -0.88 6.21 0.16
C LEU A 155 -1.59 6.63 -1.14
N LEU A 156 -0.93 7.41 -1.98
CA LEU A 156 -1.49 7.88 -3.24
C LEU A 156 -1.53 6.77 -4.30
N SER A 157 -0.61 5.79 -4.24
CA SER A 157 -0.70 4.58 -5.08
C SER A 157 -1.89 3.73 -4.68
N ALA A 158 -2.10 3.51 -3.39
CA ALA A 158 -3.26 2.80 -2.88
C ALA A 158 -4.57 3.51 -3.27
N TYR A 159 -4.62 4.83 -3.14
CA TYR A 159 -5.76 5.65 -3.59
C TYR A 159 -6.10 5.44 -5.08
N ALA A 160 -5.08 5.38 -5.93
CA ALA A 160 -5.23 5.24 -7.37
C ALA A 160 -5.56 3.80 -7.81
N LEU A 161 -5.02 2.80 -7.11
CA LEU A 161 -5.06 1.39 -7.51
C LEU A 161 -6.19 0.60 -6.83
N MET A 162 -6.77 1.09 -5.73
CA MET A 162 -7.82 0.40 -4.97
C MET A 162 -8.97 -0.12 -5.85
N ARG A 163 -9.50 0.68 -6.80
CA ARG A 163 -10.61 0.23 -7.65
C ARG A 163 -10.19 -0.86 -8.66
N PHE A 164 -8.92 -0.90 -9.05
CA PHE A 164 -8.40 -1.97 -9.91
C PHE A 164 -8.29 -3.27 -9.12
N GLN A 165 -7.61 -3.23 -7.97
CA GLN A 165 -7.44 -4.37 -7.06
C GLN A 165 -8.78 -4.98 -6.67
N GLU A 166 -9.70 -4.14 -6.19
CA GLU A 166 -10.97 -4.62 -5.66
C GLU A 166 -11.96 -5.02 -6.75
N HIS A 167 -11.80 -4.54 -7.98
CA HIS A 167 -12.54 -5.10 -9.12
C HIS A 167 -12.03 -6.48 -9.52
N TYR A 168 -10.77 -6.81 -9.19
CA TYR A 168 -10.18 -8.11 -9.49
C TYR A 168 -10.44 -9.12 -8.37
N GLU A 169 -10.08 -8.81 -7.13
CA GLU A 169 -9.98 -9.80 -6.04
C GLU A 169 -11.13 -9.75 -5.02
N SER A 170 -11.83 -8.62 -4.92
CA SER A 170 -12.80 -8.41 -3.85
C SER A 170 -13.95 -9.42 -3.90
N PRO A 171 -14.26 -10.13 -2.80
CA PRO A 171 -15.42 -11.03 -2.76
C PRO A 171 -16.75 -10.33 -3.09
N LYS A 172 -16.84 -9.02 -2.78
CA LYS A 172 -18.06 -8.22 -2.98
C LYS A 172 -18.06 -7.43 -4.28
N PHE A 173 -16.88 -7.01 -4.75
CA PHE A 173 -16.74 -6.06 -5.86
C PHE A 173 -16.09 -6.64 -7.13
N ALA A 174 -15.63 -7.89 -7.10
CA ALA A 174 -15.06 -8.56 -8.26
C ALA A 174 -16.02 -8.51 -9.47
N GLY A 175 -15.53 -8.00 -10.60
CA GLY A 175 -16.30 -7.86 -11.84
C GLY A 175 -17.41 -6.80 -11.80
N ARG A 176 -17.55 -6.03 -10.71
CA ARG A 176 -18.62 -5.03 -10.55
C ARG A 176 -18.10 -3.61 -10.67
N ILE A 177 -18.98 -2.69 -11.07
CA ILE A 177 -18.71 -1.24 -11.06
C ILE A 177 -19.13 -0.69 -9.70
N PHE A 178 -18.23 0.03 -9.05
CA PHE A 178 -18.49 0.66 -7.75
C PHE A 178 -17.71 1.97 -7.63
N SER A 179 -18.16 2.86 -6.76
CA SER A 179 -17.44 4.11 -6.44
C SER A 179 -16.49 3.91 -5.26
N ARG A 180 -15.47 4.77 -5.14
CA ARG A 180 -14.58 4.77 -3.96
C ARG A 180 -15.36 4.96 -2.66
N LYS A 181 -16.35 5.85 -2.66
CA LYS A 181 -17.26 6.05 -1.51
C LYS A 181 -17.99 4.76 -1.11
N THR A 182 -18.52 4.02 -2.08
CA THR A 182 -19.21 2.74 -1.84
C THR A 182 -18.27 1.71 -1.22
N PHE A 183 -17.06 1.59 -1.77
CA PHE A 183 -16.06 0.68 -1.23
C PHE A 183 -15.63 1.07 0.19
N ARG A 184 -15.39 2.37 0.43
CA ARG A 184 -15.01 2.91 1.75
C ARG A 184 -16.01 2.53 2.84
N SER A 185 -17.30 2.71 2.55
CA SER A 185 -18.38 2.35 3.48
C SER A 185 -18.45 0.85 3.75
N TYR A 186 -18.17 0.02 2.74
CA TYR A 186 -18.06 -1.42 2.95
C TYR A 186 -16.85 -1.77 3.82
N TYR A 187 -15.66 -1.31 3.43
CA TYR A 187 -14.41 -1.62 4.12
C TYR A 187 -14.45 -1.24 5.60
N ALA A 188 -14.95 -0.03 5.91
CA ALA A 188 -15.09 0.44 7.28
C ALA A 188 -16.12 -0.37 8.09
N GLY A 189 -17.14 -0.92 7.43
CA GLY A 189 -18.17 -1.75 8.07
C GLY A 189 -17.73 -3.18 8.37
N GLU A 190 -16.72 -3.69 7.67
CA GLU A 190 -16.15 -5.04 7.90
C GLU A 190 -15.13 -5.05 9.05
N LYS A 191 -14.53 -3.91 9.39
CA LYS A 191 -13.53 -3.81 10.47
C LYS A 191 -14.22 -3.62 11.83
N GLU A 192 -13.81 -4.43 12.81
CA GLU A 192 -14.36 -4.42 14.19
C GLU A 192 -14.26 -3.05 14.89
N HIS A 193 -13.34 -2.18 14.43
CA HIS A 193 -13.12 -0.83 14.97
C HIS A 193 -13.59 0.32 14.04
N GLY A 194 -14.34 0.03 12.96
CA GLY A 194 -15.14 1.03 12.24
C GLY A 194 -14.41 2.08 11.38
N GLY A 195 -13.09 1.98 11.22
CA GLY A 195 -12.27 2.94 10.47
C GLY A 195 -11.96 2.51 9.02
N PHE A 196 -11.71 3.49 8.14
CA PHE A 196 -11.18 3.22 6.80
C PHE A 196 -9.67 3.43 6.79
N SER A 197 -8.91 2.34 6.80
CA SER A 197 -7.44 2.30 6.86
C SER A 197 -6.78 1.80 5.56
N TYR A 198 -7.56 1.52 4.50
CA TYR A 198 -7.10 0.78 3.32
C TYR A 198 -5.79 1.31 2.72
N TYR A 199 -5.59 2.62 2.64
CA TYR A 199 -4.39 3.16 1.99
C TYR A 199 -3.08 2.84 2.75
N ALA A 200 -3.18 2.53 4.04
CA ALA A 200 -2.07 2.11 4.89
C ALA A 200 -1.97 0.58 5.01
N ASP A 201 -3.05 -0.16 4.76
CA ASP A 201 -3.10 -1.62 4.94
C ASP A 201 -2.36 -2.41 3.84
N TRP A 202 -2.15 -1.80 2.66
CA TRP A 202 -1.66 -2.54 1.47
C TRP A 202 -0.33 -2.00 0.96
N ALA A 203 0.64 -2.92 0.81
CA ALA A 203 1.95 -2.61 0.24
C ALA A 203 2.05 -2.86 -1.29
N GLY A 204 1.15 -3.69 -1.83
CA GLY A 204 1.14 -4.13 -3.22
C GLY A 204 -0.28 -4.24 -3.78
N PHE A 205 -0.39 -4.17 -5.11
CA PHE A 205 -1.66 -4.23 -5.83
C PHE A 205 -1.49 -5.11 -7.07
N ASN A 206 -2.47 -5.92 -7.38
CA ASN A 206 -2.43 -6.82 -8.52
C ASN A 206 -3.69 -6.74 -9.36
N PHE A 207 -3.55 -6.78 -10.68
CA PHE A 207 -4.74 -6.91 -11.53
C PHE A 207 -4.37 -7.35 -12.93
N ARG A 208 -5.35 -7.97 -13.57
CA ARG A 208 -5.23 -8.54 -14.91
C ARG A 208 -5.66 -7.54 -15.98
N SER A 209 -5.34 -7.85 -17.24
CA SER A 209 -5.73 -7.02 -18.38
C SER A 209 -7.24 -6.88 -18.54
N ASP A 210 -8.05 -7.86 -18.12
CA ASP A 210 -9.52 -7.77 -18.16
C ASP A 210 -10.06 -6.68 -17.21
N THR A 211 -9.48 -6.51 -16.03
CA THR A 211 -9.74 -5.36 -15.14
C THR A 211 -9.41 -4.05 -15.84
N VAL A 212 -8.24 -3.95 -16.46
CA VAL A 212 -7.82 -2.74 -17.20
C VAL A 212 -8.82 -2.41 -18.32
N PHE A 213 -9.23 -3.40 -19.11
CA PHE A 213 -10.19 -3.19 -20.17
C PHE A 213 -11.60 -2.89 -19.68
N SER A 214 -12.04 -3.51 -18.58
CA SER A 214 -13.31 -3.22 -17.92
C SER A 214 -13.40 -1.74 -17.53
N LEU A 215 -12.35 -1.21 -16.88
CA LEU A 215 -12.27 0.19 -16.46
C LEU A 215 -12.19 1.15 -17.65
N GLN A 216 -11.39 0.81 -18.67
CA GLN A 216 -11.17 1.69 -19.82
C GLN A 216 -12.35 1.75 -20.80
N ARG A 217 -13.01 0.61 -21.06
CA ARG A 217 -14.04 0.50 -22.11
C ARG A 217 -15.44 0.87 -21.62
N ASN A 218 -15.67 0.87 -20.31
CA ASN A 218 -16.99 1.14 -19.75
C ASN A 218 -17.07 2.55 -19.12
N PRO A 219 -17.77 3.51 -19.75
CA PRO A 219 -17.83 4.89 -19.27
C PRO A 219 -18.53 5.03 -17.91
N ARG A 220 -19.31 4.02 -17.46
CA ARG A 220 -19.95 4.02 -16.15
C ARG A 220 -18.96 3.97 -14.99
N TRP A 221 -17.69 3.64 -15.24
CA TRP A 221 -16.65 3.73 -14.22
C TRP A 221 -16.42 5.15 -13.74
N ASN A 222 -16.71 6.16 -14.57
CA ASN A 222 -16.48 7.58 -14.29
C ASN A 222 -15.07 7.78 -13.68
N LEU A 223 -14.05 7.40 -14.46
CA LEU A 223 -12.67 7.35 -13.98
C LEU A 223 -12.22 8.69 -13.42
N GLU A 224 -11.50 8.65 -12.32
CA GLU A 224 -10.89 9.81 -11.69
C GLU A 224 -9.51 10.14 -12.30
N PRO A 225 -8.94 11.34 -12.05
CA PRO A 225 -7.61 11.69 -12.55
C PRO A 225 -6.52 10.67 -12.22
N ALA A 226 -6.55 10.13 -11.00
CA ALA A 226 -5.61 9.11 -10.52
C ALA A 226 -5.68 7.83 -11.37
N GLU A 227 -6.88 7.31 -11.61
CA GLU A 227 -7.10 6.06 -12.36
C GLU A 227 -6.72 6.23 -13.83
N ARG A 228 -7.02 7.40 -14.42
CA ARG A 228 -6.58 7.72 -15.79
C ARG A 228 -5.06 7.79 -15.90
N ALA A 229 -4.37 8.31 -14.89
CA ALA A 229 -2.90 8.34 -14.89
C ALA A 229 -2.31 6.94 -14.83
N VAL A 230 -2.87 6.05 -14.01
CA VAL A 230 -2.52 4.62 -14.00
C VAL A 230 -2.69 4.02 -15.40
N LEU A 231 -3.87 4.17 -16.01
CA LEU A 231 -4.14 3.63 -17.35
C LEU A 231 -3.19 4.18 -18.44
N LYS A 232 -2.79 5.45 -18.33
CA LYS A 232 -1.83 6.08 -19.24
C LYS A 232 -0.40 5.56 -19.03
N ALA A 233 -0.03 5.26 -17.78
CA ALA A 233 1.30 4.77 -17.45
C ALA A 233 1.53 3.32 -17.90
N LEU A 234 0.47 2.53 -18.09
CA LEU A 234 0.57 1.12 -18.53
C LEU A 234 0.97 1.02 -20.02
N GLN A 235 2.17 0.51 -20.28
CA GLN A 235 2.62 0.12 -21.61
C GLN A 235 2.00 -1.24 -21.97
N LYS A 236 0.83 -1.26 -22.60
CA LYS A 236 0.05 -2.49 -22.84
C LYS A 236 0.76 -3.38 -23.86
N PRO A 237 1.32 -4.55 -23.49
CA PRO A 237 2.08 -5.39 -24.40
C PRO A 237 1.16 -6.25 -25.30
N GLY A 238 -0.15 -6.15 -25.15
CA GLY A 238 -1.15 -6.91 -25.91
C GLY A 238 -2.50 -7.01 -25.18
N GLU A 239 -3.31 -8.00 -25.55
CA GLU A 239 -4.63 -8.26 -24.94
C GLU A 239 -4.55 -9.05 -23.62
N ARG A 240 -3.44 -9.73 -23.34
CA ARG A 240 -3.27 -10.51 -22.10
C ARG A 240 -2.01 -10.09 -21.38
N PHE A 241 -2.19 -9.43 -20.24
CA PHE A 241 -1.09 -9.03 -19.37
C PHE A 241 -1.54 -8.93 -17.91
N TYR A 242 -0.58 -8.96 -17.01
CA TYR A 242 -0.74 -8.78 -15.58
C TYR A 242 -0.04 -7.50 -15.12
N VAL A 243 -0.57 -6.84 -14.11
CA VAL A 243 0.01 -5.64 -13.52
C VAL A 243 0.28 -5.90 -12.05
N ILE A 244 1.52 -5.68 -11.64
CA ILE A 244 1.97 -5.66 -10.26
C ILE A 244 2.27 -4.20 -9.92
N GLY A 245 1.46 -3.61 -9.04
CA GLY A 245 1.58 -2.24 -8.55
C GLY A 245 2.32 -2.17 -7.22
N THR A 246 3.39 -1.38 -7.15
CA THR A 246 4.13 -1.11 -5.90
C THR A 246 4.53 0.37 -5.81
N TYR A 247 5.09 0.80 -4.68
CA TYR A 247 5.73 2.11 -4.53
C TYR A 247 7.26 1.99 -4.36
N ARG A 248 7.99 3.11 -4.59
CA ARG A 248 9.48 3.31 -4.56
C ARG A 248 10.35 2.19 -3.95
N ASP A 249 11.50 1.93 -4.59
CA ASP A 249 12.76 1.33 -4.08
C ASP A 249 12.69 0.30 -2.95
N THR A 250 11.58 -0.42 -2.81
CA THR A 250 11.56 -1.68 -2.09
C THR A 250 12.34 -2.66 -2.96
N GLN A 251 13.66 -2.65 -2.84
CA GLN A 251 14.48 -3.81 -3.20
C GLN A 251 14.04 -5.03 -2.37
N GLU A 252 13.40 -4.78 -1.23
CA GLU A 252 12.65 -5.72 -0.43
C GLU A 252 11.19 -5.78 -0.89
N ILE A 253 10.97 -6.14 -2.15
CA ILE A 253 9.74 -6.87 -2.43
C ILE A 253 10.07 -8.32 -2.08
N GLU A 254 10.06 -8.65 -0.79
CA GLU A 254 9.97 -10.05 -0.35
C GLU A 254 8.79 -10.74 -1.07
N ASN A 255 7.83 -9.96 -1.58
CA ASN A 255 6.70 -10.42 -2.39
C ASN A 255 6.89 -10.34 -3.92
N LEU A 256 7.95 -9.81 -4.55
CA LEU A 256 7.92 -9.67 -6.03
C LEU A 256 7.95 -11.04 -6.69
N HIS A 257 8.65 -11.98 -6.08
CA HIS A 257 8.62 -13.38 -6.50
C HIS A 257 7.19 -13.94 -6.36
N HIS A 258 6.52 -13.74 -5.22
CA HIS A 258 5.12 -14.10 -5.00
C HIS A 258 4.16 -13.47 -6.05
N GLU A 259 4.24 -12.16 -6.26
CA GLU A 259 3.40 -11.44 -7.22
C GLU A 259 3.69 -11.84 -8.67
N ALA A 260 4.96 -12.11 -8.99
CA ALA A 260 5.36 -12.59 -10.30
C ALA A 260 4.83 -14.01 -10.56
N CYS A 261 4.70 -14.85 -9.53
CA CYS A 261 4.07 -16.17 -9.64
C CYS A 261 2.61 -16.03 -10.13
N HIS A 262 1.80 -15.17 -9.48
CA HIS A 262 0.44 -14.85 -9.94
C HIS A 262 0.42 -14.34 -11.39
N GLY A 263 1.32 -13.41 -11.71
CA GLY A 263 1.44 -12.87 -13.06
C GLY A 263 1.70 -13.95 -14.09
N LEU A 264 2.65 -14.85 -13.83
CA LEU A 264 3.04 -15.93 -14.72
C LEU A 264 1.93 -16.99 -14.85
N TYR A 265 1.27 -17.34 -13.75
CA TYR A 265 0.10 -18.21 -13.72
C TYR A 265 -1.05 -17.66 -14.58
N PHE A 266 -1.20 -16.33 -14.61
CA PHE A 266 -2.17 -15.68 -15.49
C PHE A 266 -1.74 -15.63 -16.96
N VAL A 267 -0.50 -15.25 -17.28
CA VAL A 267 -0.12 -14.98 -18.68
C VAL A 267 0.33 -16.22 -19.45
N ASP A 268 0.97 -17.18 -18.78
CA ASP A 268 1.56 -18.35 -19.41
C ASP A 268 0.71 -19.62 -19.12
N GLY A 269 0.05 -20.11 -20.17
CA GLY A 269 -0.82 -21.27 -20.07
C GLY A 269 -0.07 -22.59 -19.83
N GLU A 270 1.20 -22.68 -20.21
CA GLU A 270 2.04 -23.86 -19.99
C GLU A 270 2.58 -23.88 -18.57
N TYR A 271 3.10 -22.76 -18.07
CA TYR A 271 3.46 -22.59 -16.67
C TYR A 271 2.30 -22.98 -15.75
N ARG A 272 1.10 -22.44 -16.01
CA ARG A 272 -0.12 -22.77 -15.25
C ARG A 272 -0.40 -24.28 -15.22
N ARG A 273 -0.30 -24.97 -16.36
CA ARG A 273 -0.53 -26.43 -16.42
C ARG A 273 0.50 -27.19 -15.62
N SER A 274 1.77 -26.78 -15.68
CA SER A 274 2.88 -27.37 -14.93
C SER A 274 2.72 -27.16 -13.43
N VAL A 275 2.36 -25.95 -12.99
CA VAL A 275 2.01 -25.64 -11.59
C VAL A 275 0.88 -26.56 -11.11
N GLN A 276 -0.22 -26.64 -11.86
CA GLN A 276 -1.35 -27.49 -11.49
C GLN A 276 -0.98 -28.97 -11.39
N ALA A 277 -0.02 -29.45 -12.18
CA ALA A 277 0.50 -30.81 -12.06
C ALA A 277 1.20 -31.04 -10.73
N VAL A 278 2.04 -30.09 -10.29
CA VAL A 278 2.72 -30.15 -8.99
C VAL A 278 1.71 -30.06 -7.83
N LEU A 279 0.74 -29.15 -7.91
CA LEU A 279 -0.27 -28.95 -6.86
C LEU A 279 -1.14 -30.19 -6.62
N ARG A 280 -1.33 -31.06 -7.62
CA ARG A 280 -2.07 -32.34 -7.47
C ARG A 280 -1.32 -33.38 -6.64
N GLU A 281 -0.02 -33.22 -6.43
CA GLU A 281 0.81 -34.17 -5.68
C GLU A 281 0.86 -33.89 -4.17
N VAL A 282 0.27 -32.78 -3.71
CA VAL A 282 0.31 -32.33 -2.30
C VAL A 282 -1.10 -32.11 -1.77
N ASP A 283 -1.36 -32.48 -0.51
CA ASP A 283 -2.65 -32.19 0.12
C ASP A 283 -2.75 -30.72 0.51
N LEU A 284 -3.40 -29.93 -0.36
CA LEU A 284 -3.63 -28.51 -0.16
C LEU A 284 -4.84 -28.19 0.73
N LYS A 285 -5.59 -29.18 1.23
CA LYS A 285 -6.79 -28.89 2.05
C LYS A 285 -6.49 -28.02 3.29
N PRO A 286 -5.41 -28.26 4.06
CA PRO A 286 -5.03 -27.42 5.20
C PRO A 286 -4.81 -25.96 4.79
N MET A 287 -3.99 -25.74 3.77
CA MET A 287 -3.64 -24.43 3.25
C MET A 287 -4.86 -23.69 2.69
N LYS A 288 -5.70 -24.36 1.89
CA LYS A 288 -6.95 -23.79 1.36
C LYS A 288 -7.95 -23.44 2.46
N LYS A 289 -7.99 -24.21 3.56
CA LYS A 289 -8.83 -23.89 4.72
C LYS A 289 -8.33 -22.61 5.39
N PHE A 290 -7.02 -22.48 5.57
CA PHE A 290 -6.39 -21.29 6.14
C PHE A 290 -6.65 -20.05 5.27
N LEU A 291 -6.39 -20.11 3.96
CA LEU A 291 -6.61 -19.00 3.04
C LEU A 291 -8.08 -18.54 3.01
N ARG A 292 -9.04 -19.47 3.09
CA ARG A 292 -10.47 -19.08 3.22
C ARG A 292 -10.77 -18.32 4.51
N ALA A 293 -10.09 -18.66 5.61
CA ALA A 293 -10.25 -17.93 6.86
C ALA A 293 -9.70 -16.50 6.78
N MET A 294 -8.79 -16.23 5.84
CA MET A 294 -8.32 -14.89 5.45
C MET A 294 -9.20 -14.21 4.38
N ASN A 295 -10.40 -14.74 4.11
CA ASN A 295 -11.35 -14.23 3.12
C ASN A 295 -10.95 -14.37 1.64
N TYR A 296 -9.95 -15.19 1.30
CA TYR A 296 -9.68 -15.54 -0.10
C TYR A 296 -10.83 -16.35 -0.72
N THR A 297 -11.18 -16.02 -1.96
CA THR A 297 -12.27 -16.71 -2.69
C THR A 297 -11.80 -18.05 -3.28
N ASN A 298 -12.71 -19.00 -3.45
CA ASN A 298 -12.39 -20.31 -4.04
C ASN A 298 -11.74 -20.26 -5.43
N GLN A 299 -11.95 -19.16 -6.17
CA GLN A 299 -11.44 -19.00 -7.53
C GLN A 299 -9.94 -18.73 -7.57
N VAL A 300 -9.38 -18.16 -6.50
CA VAL A 300 -7.95 -17.81 -6.41
C VAL A 300 -7.16 -18.81 -5.58
N LEU A 301 -7.79 -19.72 -4.83
CA LEU A 301 -7.07 -20.58 -3.88
C LEU A 301 -5.95 -21.43 -4.47
N ASP A 302 -6.08 -21.95 -5.70
CA ASP A 302 -4.99 -22.69 -6.35
C ASP A 302 -3.83 -21.77 -6.72
N ASP A 303 -4.15 -20.54 -7.12
CA ASP A 303 -3.20 -19.48 -7.43
C ASP A 303 -2.46 -19.05 -6.15
N GLU A 304 -3.18 -18.72 -5.07
CA GLU A 304 -2.58 -18.42 -3.77
C GLU A 304 -1.70 -19.55 -3.25
N CYS A 305 -2.19 -20.80 -3.31
CA CYS A 305 -1.41 -21.96 -2.87
C CYS A 305 -0.09 -22.07 -3.63
N HIS A 306 -0.08 -21.85 -4.94
CA HIS A 306 1.15 -21.94 -5.71
C HIS A 306 2.11 -20.80 -5.40
N ALA A 307 1.62 -19.57 -5.26
CA ALA A 307 2.45 -18.39 -5.01
C ALA A 307 3.16 -18.51 -3.65
N TYR A 308 2.43 -18.82 -2.58
CA TYR A 308 3.02 -19.07 -1.26
C TYR A 308 4.01 -20.24 -1.26
N LEU A 309 3.69 -21.36 -1.92
CA LEU A 309 4.61 -22.51 -1.97
C LEU A 309 5.86 -22.21 -2.79
N ALA A 310 5.73 -21.45 -3.89
CA ALA A 310 6.87 -21.04 -4.70
C ALA A 310 7.74 -20.03 -3.94
N ASP A 311 7.13 -19.14 -3.16
CA ASP A 311 7.82 -18.09 -2.42
C ASP A 311 8.53 -18.62 -1.17
N GLY A 312 7.97 -19.65 -0.55
CA GLY A 312 8.61 -20.46 0.48
C GLY A 312 7.61 -20.98 1.50
N VAL A 313 7.70 -22.26 1.85
CA VAL A 313 6.84 -22.84 2.90
C VAL A 313 7.04 -22.14 4.25
N ASP A 314 8.22 -21.59 4.51
CA ASP A 314 8.52 -20.86 5.75
C ASP A 314 7.86 -19.47 5.77
N ASN A 315 7.61 -18.84 4.62
CA ASN A 315 6.95 -17.52 4.57
C ASN A 315 5.50 -17.60 5.08
N LEU A 316 4.87 -18.77 4.99
CA LEU A 316 3.59 -19.04 5.66
C LEU A 316 3.76 -18.95 7.18
N ALA A 317 4.84 -19.55 7.73
CA ALA A 317 5.13 -19.47 9.16
C ALA A 317 5.46 -18.04 9.62
N ASP A 318 6.20 -17.30 8.81
CA ASP A 318 6.54 -15.89 9.07
C ASP A 318 5.32 -14.96 9.01
N SER A 319 4.28 -15.36 8.28
CA SER A 319 2.94 -14.72 8.33
C SER A 319 2.17 -15.03 9.64
N GLY A 320 2.85 -15.57 10.65
CA GLY A 320 2.29 -15.94 11.95
C GLY A 320 1.55 -17.27 11.97
N VAL A 321 1.69 -18.10 10.92
CA VAL A 321 0.95 -19.36 10.79
C VAL A 321 1.75 -20.51 11.37
N ASP A 322 1.33 -21.03 12.52
CA ASP A 322 1.80 -22.36 12.92
C ASP A 322 1.26 -23.39 11.90
N LEU A 323 2.14 -23.87 11.03
CA LEU A 323 1.83 -24.85 9.97
C LEU A 323 1.13 -26.10 10.54
N ARG A 324 1.48 -26.51 11.78
CA ARG A 324 0.82 -27.64 12.44
C ARG A 324 -0.58 -27.28 12.90
N SER A 325 -0.79 -26.06 13.42
CA SER A 325 -2.10 -25.58 13.85
C SER A 325 -3.12 -25.49 12.70
N VAL A 326 -2.66 -25.24 11.47
CA VAL A 326 -3.51 -25.21 10.27
C VAL A 326 -3.69 -26.60 9.63
N GLY A 327 -3.08 -27.64 10.17
CA GLY A 327 -3.23 -29.03 9.74
C GLY A 327 -2.21 -29.50 8.70
N ILE A 328 -1.13 -28.75 8.46
CA ILE A 328 -0.01 -29.18 7.62
C ILE A 328 0.91 -30.07 8.46
N THR A 329 0.67 -31.38 8.41
CA THR A 329 1.42 -32.38 9.19
C THR A 329 2.56 -33.02 8.40
N ASP A 330 2.45 -33.07 7.07
CA ASP A 330 3.50 -33.58 6.16
C ASP A 330 4.27 -32.43 5.51
N LEU A 331 5.19 -31.83 6.26
CA LEU A 331 6.08 -30.79 5.72
C LEU A 331 6.96 -31.31 4.57
N ARG A 332 7.20 -32.62 4.48
CA ARG A 332 8.09 -33.17 3.45
C ARG A 332 7.47 -33.03 2.06
N SER A 333 6.19 -33.34 1.88
CA SER A 333 5.51 -33.15 0.58
C SER A 333 5.43 -31.68 0.19
N TYR A 334 5.14 -30.79 1.13
CA TYR A 334 5.13 -29.35 0.91
C TYR A 334 6.50 -28.83 0.43
N ARG A 335 7.59 -29.26 1.06
CA ARG A 335 8.96 -28.91 0.61
C ARG A 335 9.34 -29.49 -0.74
N VAL A 336 8.80 -30.66 -1.11
CA VAL A 336 8.99 -31.21 -2.46
C VAL A 336 8.24 -30.35 -3.49
N ALA A 337 7.01 -29.96 -3.20
CA ALA A 337 6.21 -29.09 -4.05
C ALA A 337 6.86 -27.70 -4.20
N GLU A 338 7.31 -27.07 -3.11
CA GLU A 338 8.07 -25.81 -3.10
C GLU A 338 9.25 -25.86 -4.09
N ARG A 339 10.13 -26.87 -3.97
CA ARG A 339 11.29 -26.99 -4.86
C ARG A 339 10.91 -27.14 -6.33
N LYS A 340 9.84 -27.90 -6.62
CA LYS A 340 9.33 -28.07 -7.99
C LYS A 340 8.79 -26.75 -8.54
N LEU A 341 8.01 -26.01 -7.74
CA LEU A 341 7.41 -24.74 -8.13
C LEU A 341 8.46 -23.64 -8.33
N ARG A 342 9.45 -23.52 -7.44
CA ARG A 342 10.58 -22.60 -7.61
C ARG A 342 11.33 -22.86 -8.90
N LYS A 343 11.66 -24.12 -9.18
CA LYS A 343 12.33 -24.51 -10.42
C LYS A 343 11.50 -24.17 -11.66
N LEU A 344 10.18 -24.38 -11.61
CA LEU A 344 9.28 -23.99 -12.70
C LEU A 344 9.26 -22.46 -12.88
N PHE A 345 9.18 -21.70 -11.79
CA PHE A 345 9.24 -20.25 -11.85
C PHE A 345 10.56 -19.78 -12.50
N GLU A 346 11.70 -20.26 -12.01
CA GLU A 346 13.01 -19.93 -12.56
C GLU A 346 13.11 -20.26 -14.05
N GLN A 347 12.63 -21.45 -14.45
CA GLN A 347 12.64 -21.88 -15.84
C GLN A 347 11.84 -20.92 -16.72
N PHE A 348 10.57 -20.69 -16.38
CA PHE A 348 9.68 -19.89 -17.23
C PHE A 348 10.00 -18.39 -17.16
N PHE A 349 10.44 -17.89 -16.00
CA PHE A 349 10.70 -16.47 -15.80
C PHE A 349 12.09 -16.03 -16.31
N ALA A 350 13.10 -16.90 -16.24
CA ALA A 350 14.47 -16.59 -16.70
C ALA A 350 14.68 -16.88 -18.20
N GLU A 351 14.09 -17.95 -18.76
CA GLU A 351 14.29 -18.34 -20.17
C GLU A 351 13.79 -17.28 -21.16
N GLN A 352 12.89 -16.37 -20.74
CA GLN A 352 12.37 -15.32 -21.61
C GLN A 352 13.24 -14.05 -21.66
N LYS A 353 14.22 -13.88 -20.76
CA LYS A 353 15.21 -12.79 -20.87
C LYS A 353 16.21 -12.96 -22.01
N VAL A 354 16.26 -14.15 -22.63
CA VAL A 354 17.24 -14.52 -23.66
C VAL A 354 16.66 -14.43 -25.08
N ARG A 355 15.36 -14.16 -25.22
CA ARG A 355 14.64 -14.19 -26.52
C ARG A 355 14.29 -12.82 -27.10
N ASP A 356 14.62 -11.74 -26.39
CA ASP A 356 14.60 -10.35 -26.87
C ASP A 356 16.04 -9.90 -27.19
#